data_AF-A0A3N4JWI3-F1
#
_entry.id   AF-A0A3N4JWI3-F1
#
_cell.length_a   1.000
_cell.length_b   1.000
_cell.length_c   1.000
_cell.angle_alpha   90.00
_cell.angle_beta   90.00
_cell.angle_gamma   90.00
#
_symmetry.space_group_name_H-M   'P 1'
#
loop_
_entity.id
_entity.type
_entity.pdbx_description
1 polymer ?
#
loop_
_entity_poly.entity_id
_entity_poly.type
_entity_poly.pdbx_seq_one_letter_code
_entity_poly.pdbx_strand_id
1 'polypeptide(L)'
;MIADWTKEFFDKTPIEYILTVPAVWSDKSKSDTLKCAVDAGFCSVGEVSLITEPEAAAVYTFTTLPEYSIKEGDIFLTCDAGGGTVDLITYRVLGTKPILKVEEATLGTGGLCGSVYLNRRFEEFVTRKIGKYLDALPRVAYAEGMTEIHRAFNEEVKTDFGHGLEDEKEYTIEVPVGIPDNEEAGVRDGCLVIRQKDLEEIFDPVIDKIVMLITEQIGAVAELPGDNKVSAILLAGGFGSSEYLRRKIESNPEWEGTDVIQPVNAWSAVVRGALLRGLQGDIVSTRKIRNFYGIEYRQNWDPEVHEVGDFANEAAKHKLWSDLEQRFFCAQRMNWYVKRGDEFSSSKVVNFPFYRAITNIAQLRFTEELITYTDSGDAPDFLDSQCSVLAGIEVDLTSFPLDTWETIQGPAGSYYKVSYALEMSFEAAISFKVVCKGAVVGEIVADYDKK
;
A
#
# COMPACT_ATOMS: atom_id res chain seq x y z
N MET A 1 -21.07 -34.37 -0.86
CA MET A 1 -21.33 -34.28 -2.32
C MET A 1 -20.31 -33.34 -2.89
N ILE A 2 -19.29 -33.83 -3.59
CA ILE A 2 -18.51 -32.98 -4.48
C ILE A 2 -19.40 -32.84 -5.72
N ALA A 3 -19.93 -31.65 -5.96
CA ALA A 3 -20.70 -31.41 -7.17
C ALA A 3 -19.75 -31.54 -8.37
N ASP A 4 -20.10 -32.38 -9.35
CA ASP A 4 -19.40 -32.46 -10.62
C ASP A 4 -19.71 -31.19 -11.42
N TRP A 5 -18.92 -30.15 -11.20
CA TRP A 5 -19.01 -28.91 -11.95
C TRP A 5 -18.52 -29.17 -13.38
N THR A 6 -19.41 -29.03 -14.36
CA THR A 6 -19.06 -29.24 -15.77
C THR A 6 -18.22 -28.08 -16.30
N LYS A 7 -17.45 -28.31 -17.37
CA LYS A 7 -16.75 -27.22 -18.06
C LYS A 7 -17.71 -26.09 -18.48
N GLU A 8 -18.91 -26.47 -18.94
CA GLU A 8 -19.96 -25.51 -19.31
C GLU A 8 -20.45 -24.67 -18.12
N PHE A 9 -20.45 -25.21 -16.89
CA PHE A 9 -20.75 -24.46 -15.69
C PHE A 9 -19.69 -23.38 -15.43
N PHE A 10 -18.40 -23.74 -15.48
CA PHE A 10 -17.32 -22.77 -15.32
C PHE A 10 -17.33 -21.72 -16.44
N ASP A 11 -17.51 -22.14 -17.70
CA ASP A 11 -17.56 -21.23 -18.85
C ASP A 11 -18.73 -20.23 -18.78
N LYS A 12 -19.79 -20.53 -18.01
CA LYS A 12 -20.98 -19.68 -17.85
C LYS A 12 -21.07 -18.98 -16.49
N THR A 13 -20.16 -19.25 -15.56
CA THR A 13 -20.16 -18.64 -14.24
C THR A 13 -19.32 -17.37 -14.29
N PRO A 14 -19.90 -16.19 -14.00
CA PRO A 14 -19.10 -14.98 -13.82
C PRO A 14 -18.09 -15.20 -12.70
N ILE A 15 -16.81 -14.95 -12.99
CA ILE A 15 -15.73 -15.06 -12.00
C ILE A 15 -15.27 -13.64 -11.67
N GLU A 16 -15.30 -13.31 -10.38
CA GLU A 16 -14.74 -12.06 -9.86
C GLU A 16 -13.40 -12.37 -9.18
N TYR A 17 -12.39 -11.56 -9.47
CA TYR A 17 -11.06 -11.71 -8.91
C TYR A 17 -10.78 -10.61 -7.90
N ILE A 18 -10.33 -11.03 -6.71
CA ILE A 18 -9.94 -10.13 -5.63
C ILE A 18 -8.51 -10.49 -5.24
N LEU A 19 -7.59 -9.56 -5.49
CA LEU A 19 -6.18 -9.73 -5.12
C LEU A 19 -5.88 -8.90 -3.89
N THR A 20 -5.11 -9.50 -2.98
CA THR A 20 -4.61 -8.81 -1.81
C THR A 20 -3.26 -8.18 -2.12
N VAL A 21 -3.02 -6.97 -1.64
CA VAL A 21 -1.75 -6.26 -1.80
C VAL A 21 -1.30 -5.68 -0.46
N PRO A 22 0.00 -5.66 -0.16
CA PRO A 22 0.50 -5.01 1.05
C PRO A 22 0.04 -3.56 1.14
N ALA A 23 -0.31 -3.11 2.35
CA ALA A 23 -0.84 -1.77 2.52
C ALA A 23 0.19 -0.73 2.08
N VAL A 24 1.49 -0.89 2.37
CA VAL A 24 2.51 0.14 2.07
C VAL A 24 2.89 0.24 0.60
N TRP A 25 2.37 -0.64 -0.26
CA TRP A 25 2.73 -0.64 -1.67
C TRP A 25 2.40 0.67 -2.37
N SER A 26 3.35 1.09 -3.20
CA SER A 26 3.18 2.21 -4.12
C SER A 26 2.07 1.90 -5.12
N ASP A 27 1.43 2.93 -5.67
CA ASP A 27 0.42 2.73 -6.69
C ASP A 27 1.00 2.06 -7.95
N LYS A 28 2.31 2.25 -8.21
CA LYS A 28 3.06 1.47 -9.19
C LYS A 28 2.97 -0.03 -8.92
N SER A 29 3.34 -0.45 -7.72
CA SER A 29 3.36 -1.86 -7.35
C SER A 29 1.97 -2.49 -7.44
N LYS A 30 0.92 -1.74 -7.10
CA LYS A 30 -0.48 -2.15 -7.27
C LYS A 30 -0.84 -2.31 -8.75
N SER A 31 -0.47 -1.34 -9.60
CA SER A 31 -0.70 -1.39 -11.04
C SER A 31 0.06 -2.54 -11.71
N ASP A 32 1.33 -2.76 -11.36
CA ASP A 32 2.14 -3.87 -11.85
C ASP A 32 1.52 -5.22 -11.49
N THR A 33 0.93 -5.34 -10.29
CA THR A 33 0.23 -6.55 -9.84
C THR A 33 -1.04 -6.81 -10.65
N LEU A 34 -1.81 -5.76 -10.94
CA LEU A 34 -2.98 -5.86 -11.83
C LEU A 34 -2.56 -6.31 -13.23
N LYS A 35 -1.48 -5.75 -13.76
CA LYS A 35 -0.91 -6.14 -15.06
C LYS A 35 -0.49 -7.61 -15.07
N CYS A 36 0.21 -8.08 -14.02
CA CYS A 36 0.56 -9.49 -13.88
C CYS A 36 -0.68 -10.40 -13.83
N ALA A 37 -1.76 -9.98 -13.19
CA ALA A 37 -3.00 -10.76 -13.13
C ALA A 37 -3.66 -10.88 -14.51
N VAL A 38 -3.70 -9.78 -15.27
CA VAL A 38 -4.19 -9.75 -16.65
C VAL A 38 -3.33 -10.65 -17.55
N ASP A 39 -2.00 -10.51 -17.47
CA ASP A 39 -1.05 -11.31 -18.26
C ASP A 39 -1.13 -12.80 -17.92
N ALA A 40 -1.44 -13.14 -16.67
CA ALA A 40 -1.66 -14.52 -16.23
C ALA A 40 -3.04 -15.09 -16.66
N GLY A 41 -3.88 -14.29 -17.34
CA GLY A 41 -5.16 -14.72 -17.88
C GLY A 41 -6.29 -14.79 -16.86
N PHE A 42 -6.17 -14.08 -15.73
CA PHE A 42 -7.23 -14.06 -14.72
C PHE A 42 -8.47 -13.34 -15.27
N CYS A 43 -8.34 -12.15 -15.85
CA CYS A 43 -9.47 -11.45 -16.48
C CYS A 43 -9.03 -10.30 -17.40
N SER A 44 -10.02 -9.58 -17.94
CA SER A 44 -9.83 -8.35 -18.71
C SER A 44 -9.47 -7.17 -17.79
N VAL A 45 -8.87 -6.10 -18.33
CA VAL A 45 -8.58 -4.86 -17.57
C VAL A 45 -9.90 -4.28 -17.01
N GLY A 46 -9.97 -4.10 -15.69
CA GLY A 46 -11.14 -3.54 -14.98
C GLY A 46 -12.00 -4.56 -14.21
N GLU A 47 -11.69 -5.86 -14.29
CA GLU A 47 -12.44 -6.95 -13.63
C GLU A 47 -11.74 -7.52 -12.38
N VAL A 48 -10.50 -7.08 -12.09
CA VAL A 48 -9.82 -7.37 -10.82
C VAL A 48 -10.06 -6.24 -9.83
N SER A 49 -10.43 -6.59 -8.61
CA SER A 49 -10.44 -5.66 -7.49
C SER A 49 -9.26 -5.91 -6.55
N LEU A 50 -8.72 -4.84 -5.99
CA LEU A 50 -7.67 -4.92 -4.99
C LEU A 50 -8.25 -4.66 -3.60
N ILE A 51 -7.73 -5.37 -2.62
CA ILE A 51 -7.94 -5.10 -1.20
C ILE A 51 -6.57 -5.08 -0.53
N THR A 52 -6.35 -4.18 0.43
CA THR A 52 -5.08 -4.24 1.17
C THR A 52 -5.10 -5.44 2.12
N GLU A 53 -3.96 -6.09 2.33
CA GLU A 53 -3.86 -7.25 3.22
C GLU A 53 -4.36 -6.96 4.66
N PRO A 54 -3.98 -5.86 5.32
CA PRO A 54 -4.53 -5.55 6.64
C PRO A 54 -6.02 -5.21 6.61
N GLU A 55 -6.53 -4.57 5.55
CA GLU A 55 -7.99 -4.37 5.38
C GLU A 55 -8.72 -5.71 5.33
N ALA A 56 -8.21 -6.65 4.53
CA ALA A 56 -8.76 -7.99 4.43
C ALA A 56 -8.71 -8.72 5.79
N ALA A 57 -7.59 -8.64 6.49
CA ALA A 57 -7.46 -9.24 7.82
C ALA A 57 -8.47 -8.66 8.82
N ALA A 58 -8.71 -7.34 8.80
CA ALA A 58 -9.72 -6.68 9.63
C ALA A 58 -11.14 -7.17 9.30
N VAL A 59 -11.49 -7.28 8.02
CA VAL A 59 -12.79 -7.84 7.57
C VAL A 59 -13.00 -9.22 8.17
N TYR A 60 -12.01 -10.12 8.02
CA TYR A 60 -12.13 -11.49 8.54
C TYR A 60 -12.30 -11.51 10.05
N THR A 61 -11.46 -10.78 10.77
CA THR A 61 -11.41 -10.79 12.24
C THR A 61 -12.72 -10.30 12.82
N PHE A 62 -13.19 -9.10 12.45
CA PHE A 62 -14.40 -8.53 13.04
C PHE A 62 -15.69 -9.18 12.54
N THR A 63 -15.66 -9.89 11.41
CA THR A 63 -16.79 -10.72 10.97
C THR A 63 -16.88 -12.03 11.74
N THR A 64 -15.75 -12.62 12.13
CA THR A 64 -15.71 -13.97 12.71
C THR A 64 -15.54 -14.03 14.22
N LEU A 65 -15.07 -12.94 14.84
CA LEU A 65 -14.85 -12.85 16.28
C LEU A 65 -15.72 -11.74 16.90
N PRO A 66 -17.05 -11.95 17.03
CA PRO A 66 -17.97 -10.95 17.58
C PRO A 66 -17.68 -10.60 19.05
N GLU A 67 -16.94 -11.43 19.78
CA GLU A 67 -16.49 -11.18 21.15
C GLU A 67 -15.51 -9.99 21.26
N TYR A 68 -14.73 -9.72 20.22
CA TYR A 68 -13.90 -8.52 20.12
C TYR A 68 -14.71 -7.40 19.45
N SER A 69 -15.79 -6.97 20.10
CA SER A 69 -16.70 -5.99 19.54
C SER A 69 -16.09 -4.58 19.57
N ILE A 70 -15.59 -4.14 18.43
CA ILE A 70 -15.32 -2.72 18.15
C ILE A 70 -16.64 -1.94 18.05
N LYS A 71 -16.59 -0.66 18.40
CA LYS A 71 -17.72 0.28 18.32
C LYS A 71 -17.40 1.42 17.38
N GLU A 72 -18.44 2.11 16.93
CA GLU A 72 -18.28 3.36 16.19
C GLU A 72 -17.49 4.38 17.02
N GLY A 73 -16.50 5.00 16.40
CA GLY A 73 -15.54 5.90 17.05
C GLY A 73 -14.26 5.22 17.55
N ASP A 74 -14.27 3.89 17.76
CA ASP A 74 -13.07 3.17 18.18
C ASP A 74 -11.99 3.23 17.09
N ILE A 75 -10.73 3.25 17.53
CA ILE A 75 -9.57 3.20 16.65
C ILE A 75 -8.84 1.88 16.91
N PHE A 76 -8.54 1.13 15.84
CA PHE A 76 -7.76 -0.09 15.93
C PHE A 76 -6.62 -0.08 14.90
N LEU A 77 -5.50 -0.66 15.28
CA LEU A 77 -4.35 -0.87 14.43
C LEU A 77 -4.39 -2.28 13.88
N THR A 78 -4.17 -2.46 12.58
CA THR A 78 -3.90 -3.80 12.01
C THR A 78 -2.42 -3.91 11.72
N CYS A 79 -1.78 -4.93 12.29
CA CYS A 79 -0.41 -5.33 12.06
C CYS A 79 -0.42 -6.67 11.31
N ASP A 80 -0.33 -6.61 9.98
CA ASP A 80 -0.14 -7.80 9.17
C ASP A 80 1.35 -8.16 9.13
N ALA A 81 1.74 -9.11 9.97
CA ALA A 81 3.09 -9.64 10.02
C ALA A 81 3.17 -10.90 9.14
N GLY A 82 3.65 -10.71 7.93
CA GLY A 82 3.78 -11.74 6.90
C GLY A 82 5.14 -12.43 6.87
N GLY A 83 5.40 -13.12 5.75
CA GLY A 83 6.64 -13.84 5.52
C GLY A 83 7.84 -12.92 5.23
N GLY A 84 7.62 -11.89 4.41
CA GLY A 84 8.67 -10.95 3.99
C GLY A 84 8.54 -9.57 4.62
N THR A 85 7.31 -9.03 4.64
CA THR A 85 6.99 -7.69 5.13
C THR A 85 6.14 -7.76 6.40
N VAL A 86 6.16 -6.67 7.13
CA VAL A 86 5.16 -6.34 8.14
C VAL A 86 4.52 -5.03 7.71
N ASP A 87 3.20 -5.02 7.60
CA ASP A 87 2.39 -3.91 7.10
C ASP A 87 1.42 -3.47 8.19
N LEU A 88 1.43 -2.17 8.49
CA LEU A 88 0.60 -1.57 9.53
C LEU A 88 -0.29 -0.50 8.96
N ILE A 89 -1.53 -0.48 9.43
CA ILE A 89 -2.49 0.56 9.11
C ILE A 89 -3.45 0.73 10.28
N THR A 90 -3.81 1.98 10.54
CA THR A 90 -4.72 2.30 11.64
C THR A 90 -6.04 2.80 11.09
N TYR A 91 -7.13 2.25 11.62
CA TYR A 91 -8.47 2.53 11.16
C TYR A 91 -9.33 3.12 12.29
N ARG A 92 -10.18 4.09 11.95
CA ARG A 92 -11.30 4.52 12.79
C ARG A 92 -12.57 3.85 12.30
N VAL A 93 -13.34 3.31 13.23
CA VAL A 93 -14.61 2.63 12.95
C VAL A 93 -15.70 3.67 12.75
N LEU A 94 -16.32 3.66 11.58
CA LEU A 94 -17.47 4.50 11.22
C LEU A 94 -18.81 3.80 11.43
N GLY A 95 -18.79 2.47 11.51
CA GLY A 95 -19.99 1.69 11.74
C GLY A 95 -19.69 0.20 11.68
N THR A 96 -20.50 -0.60 12.36
CA THR A 96 -20.25 -2.06 12.48
C THR A 96 -21.34 -2.92 11.86
N LYS A 97 -22.48 -2.33 11.49
CA LYS A 97 -23.63 -3.03 10.90
C LYS A 97 -24.24 -2.20 9.77
N PRO A 98 -24.72 -2.82 8.66
CA PRO A 98 -24.75 -4.26 8.39
C PRO A 98 -23.39 -4.85 7.99
N ILE A 99 -22.44 -4.01 7.62
CA ILE A 99 -21.05 -4.34 7.32
C ILE A 99 -20.14 -3.43 8.16
N LEU A 100 -18.91 -3.87 8.42
CA LEU A 100 -17.88 -3.02 8.99
C LEU A 100 -17.63 -1.85 8.03
N LYS A 101 -17.57 -0.63 8.55
CA LYS A 101 -17.15 0.57 7.84
C LYS A 101 -16.04 1.26 8.60
N VAL A 102 -14.97 1.57 7.89
CA VAL A 102 -13.79 2.21 8.48
C VAL A 102 -13.25 3.32 7.58
N GLU A 103 -12.53 4.25 8.19
CA GLU A 103 -11.65 5.20 7.51
C GLU A 103 -10.22 5.03 8.02
N GLU A 104 -9.23 5.34 7.19
CA GLU A 104 -7.83 5.39 7.63
C GLU A 104 -7.65 6.55 8.62
N ALA A 105 -7.20 6.26 9.84
CA ALA A 105 -6.92 7.29 10.85
C ALA A 105 -5.57 7.97 10.57
N THR A 106 -4.57 7.17 10.21
CA THR A 106 -3.18 7.57 9.93
C THR A 106 -2.71 6.95 8.61
N LEU A 107 -1.61 7.48 8.05
CA LEU A 107 -0.94 6.81 6.93
C LEU A 107 -0.30 5.50 7.43
N GLY A 108 -0.53 4.40 6.70
CA GLY A 108 0.09 3.12 7.02
C GLY A 108 1.62 3.15 6.90
N THR A 109 2.28 2.31 7.69
CA THR A 109 3.74 2.12 7.70
C THR A 109 4.04 0.64 7.55
N GLY A 110 5.30 0.30 7.32
CA GLY A 110 5.70 -1.10 7.22
C GLY A 110 7.19 -1.24 7.02
N GLY A 111 7.66 -2.48 7.09
CA GLY A 111 9.09 -2.77 7.07
C GLY A 111 9.42 -4.17 6.63
N LEU A 112 10.66 -4.32 6.17
CA LEU A 112 11.25 -5.61 5.81
C LEU A 112 11.69 -6.36 7.09
N CYS A 113 10.71 -6.84 7.83
CA CYS A 113 10.89 -7.53 9.12
C CYS A 113 9.91 -8.70 9.32
N GLY A 114 9.49 -9.36 8.23
CA GLY A 114 8.67 -10.58 8.29
C GLY A 114 9.45 -11.83 8.75
N SER A 115 8.78 -12.98 8.80
CA SER A 115 9.37 -14.22 9.35
C SER A 115 10.66 -14.70 8.67
N VAL A 116 10.89 -14.36 7.40
CA VAL A 116 12.12 -14.75 6.68
C VAL A 116 13.37 -14.17 7.33
N TYR A 117 13.25 -13.06 8.07
CA TYR A 117 14.36 -12.50 8.82
C TYR A 117 14.72 -13.35 10.03
N LEU A 118 13.75 -14.05 10.64
CA LEU A 118 14.02 -15.07 11.65
C LEU A 118 14.81 -16.24 11.07
N ASN A 119 14.45 -16.68 9.87
CA ASN A 119 15.16 -17.76 9.16
C ASN A 119 16.64 -17.41 8.93
N ARG A 120 16.93 -16.19 8.47
CA ARG A 120 18.31 -15.72 8.28
C ARG A 120 19.10 -15.70 9.58
N ARG A 121 18.49 -15.20 10.67
CA ARG A 121 19.13 -15.17 11.99
C ARG A 121 19.35 -16.56 12.56
N PHE A 122 18.42 -17.48 12.30
CA PHE A 122 18.59 -18.89 12.66
C PHE A 122 19.71 -19.56 11.86
N GLU A 123 19.86 -19.29 10.56
CA GLU A 123 20.99 -19.75 9.76
C GLU A 123 22.34 -19.24 10.32
N GLU A 124 22.41 -17.97 10.72
CA GLU A 124 23.59 -17.38 11.38
C GLU A 124 23.89 -18.09 12.71
N PHE A 125 22.85 -18.39 13.51
CA PHE A 125 22.96 -19.15 14.75
C PHE A 125 23.53 -20.56 14.51
N VAL A 126 22.97 -21.32 13.56
CA VAL A 126 23.43 -22.67 13.20
C VAL A 126 24.88 -22.62 12.71
N THR A 127 25.21 -21.66 11.85
CA THR A 127 26.59 -21.47 11.33
C THR A 127 27.57 -21.21 12.47
N ARG A 128 27.19 -20.39 13.46
CA ARG A 128 28.03 -20.08 14.63
C ARG A 128 28.27 -21.31 15.51
N LYS A 129 27.24 -22.12 15.75
CA LYS A 129 27.29 -23.29 16.63
C LYS A 129 28.01 -24.46 15.97
N ILE A 130 27.59 -24.83 14.76
CA ILE A 130 28.00 -26.07 14.09
C ILE A 130 28.51 -25.90 12.65
N GLY A 131 28.66 -24.66 12.16
CA GLY A 131 29.09 -24.39 10.77
C GLY A 131 30.39 -25.08 10.38
N LYS A 132 31.39 -25.09 11.27
CA LYS A 132 32.68 -25.78 11.03
C LYS A 132 32.52 -27.28 10.80
N TYR A 133 31.54 -27.92 11.46
CA TYR A 133 31.24 -29.34 11.27
C TYR A 133 30.45 -29.58 9.99
N LEU A 134 29.48 -28.70 9.70
CA LEU A 134 28.71 -28.72 8.46
C LEU A 134 29.60 -28.59 7.23
N ASP A 135 30.55 -27.67 7.24
CA ASP A 135 31.48 -27.41 6.12
C ASP A 135 32.40 -28.62 5.81
N ALA A 136 32.61 -29.50 6.79
CA ALA A 136 33.41 -30.71 6.64
C ALA A 136 32.61 -31.90 6.06
N LEU A 137 31.28 -31.78 5.95
CA LEU A 137 30.43 -32.87 5.44
C LEU A 137 30.53 -33.01 3.92
N PRO A 138 30.31 -34.22 3.38
CA PRO A 138 30.05 -34.40 1.96
C PRO A 138 28.88 -33.52 1.50
N ARG A 139 28.99 -32.95 0.29
CA ARG A 139 28.01 -31.99 -0.28
C ARG A 139 26.55 -32.43 -0.16
N VAL A 140 26.26 -33.72 -0.36
CA VAL A 140 24.89 -34.27 -0.27
C VAL A 140 24.40 -34.25 1.18
N ALA A 141 25.22 -34.76 2.12
CA ALA A 141 24.88 -34.77 3.55
C ALA A 141 24.71 -33.36 4.12
N TYR A 142 25.53 -32.40 3.66
CA TYR A 142 25.35 -30.98 3.99
C TYR A 142 23.98 -30.47 3.53
N ALA A 143 23.63 -30.69 2.26
CA ALA A 143 22.40 -30.17 1.68
C ALA A 143 21.14 -30.78 2.32
N GLU A 144 21.13 -32.10 2.53
CA GLU A 144 20.04 -32.81 3.21
C GLU A 144 19.93 -32.37 4.68
N GLY A 145 21.06 -32.29 5.40
CA GLY A 145 21.08 -31.84 6.79
C GLY A 145 20.57 -30.41 6.98
N MET A 146 21.00 -29.47 6.13
CA MET A 146 20.49 -28.09 6.17
C MET A 146 19.01 -28.01 5.82
N THR A 147 18.53 -28.86 4.91
CA THR A 147 17.09 -28.94 4.57
C THR A 147 16.27 -29.37 5.78
N GLU A 148 16.69 -30.41 6.50
CA GLU A 148 16.00 -30.88 7.71
C GLU A 148 16.10 -29.88 8.86
N ILE A 149 17.26 -29.26 9.07
CA ILE A 149 17.43 -28.20 10.09
C ILE A 149 16.47 -27.03 9.83
N HIS A 150 16.36 -26.58 8.57
CA HIS A 150 15.42 -25.52 8.19
C HIS A 150 13.97 -25.96 8.33
N ARG A 151 13.64 -27.20 7.96
CA ARG A 151 12.30 -27.75 8.09
C ARG A 151 11.88 -27.80 9.56
N ALA A 152 12.69 -28.39 10.43
CA ALA A 152 12.44 -28.49 11.86
C ALA A 152 12.28 -27.11 12.51
N PHE A 153 13.13 -26.14 12.15
CA PHE A 153 12.96 -24.77 12.63
C PHE A 153 11.63 -24.17 12.15
N ASN A 154 11.27 -24.30 10.87
CA ASN A 154 10.08 -23.67 10.31
C ASN A 154 8.76 -24.28 10.79
N GLU A 155 8.71 -25.60 10.92
CA GLU A 155 7.47 -26.35 11.18
C GLU A 155 7.22 -26.56 12.67
N GLU A 156 8.29 -26.61 13.48
CA GLU A 156 8.22 -27.02 14.89
C GLU A 156 8.72 -25.90 15.81
N VAL A 157 10.00 -25.54 15.76
CA VAL A 157 10.58 -24.63 16.76
C VAL A 157 10.01 -23.21 16.66
N LYS A 158 9.97 -22.65 15.44
CA LYS A 158 9.55 -21.26 15.20
C LYS A 158 8.06 -21.04 15.47
N THR A 159 7.23 -22.04 15.18
CA THR A 159 5.78 -22.01 15.35
C THR A 159 5.38 -22.27 16.80
N ASP A 160 6.11 -23.11 17.52
CA ASP A 160 5.85 -23.44 18.93
C ASP A 160 6.46 -22.43 19.92
N PHE A 161 7.42 -21.60 19.48
CA PHE A 161 8.04 -20.61 20.36
C PHE A 161 7.04 -19.56 20.87
N GLY A 162 7.07 -19.35 22.18
CA GLY A 162 6.09 -18.52 22.90
C GLY A 162 4.94 -19.32 23.49
N HIS A 163 4.70 -20.57 23.07
CA HIS A 163 3.67 -21.42 23.69
C HIS A 163 4.19 -22.08 24.98
N GLY A 164 3.39 -21.98 26.05
CA GLY A 164 3.71 -22.51 27.38
C GLY A 164 4.09 -21.42 28.40
N LEU A 165 4.23 -21.81 29.68
CA LEU A 165 4.63 -20.95 30.80
C LEU A 165 6.02 -21.33 31.36
N GLU A 166 6.75 -22.18 30.64
CA GLU A 166 8.04 -22.69 31.11
C GLU A 166 9.17 -21.78 30.61
N ASP A 167 9.75 -21.01 31.53
CA ASP A 167 10.86 -20.07 31.29
C ASP A 167 12.19 -20.75 30.87
N GLU A 168 12.20 -22.08 30.70
CA GLU A 168 13.39 -22.88 30.41
C GLU A 168 13.14 -23.97 29.35
N LYS A 169 12.17 -23.76 28.44
CA LYS A 169 11.89 -24.74 27.36
C LYS A 169 13.10 -24.90 26.43
N GLU A 170 13.59 -26.13 26.29
CA GLU A 170 14.62 -26.52 25.32
C GLU A 170 13.96 -27.14 24.08
N TYR A 171 14.45 -26.76 22.90
CA TYR A 171 14.12 -27.38 21.63
C TYR A 171 15.32 -28.17 21.11
N THR A 172 15.07 -29.24 20.37
CA THR A 172 16.13 -30.07 19.80
C THR A 172 15.90 -30.27 18.31
N ILE A 173 16.92 -30.06 17.51
CA ILE A 173 16.92 -30.33 16.07
C ILE A 173 18.00 -31.36 15.77
N GLU A 174 17.64 -32.46 15.11
CA GLU A 174 18.62 -33.48 14.70
C GLU A 174 19.69 -32.87 13.78
N VAL A 175 20.96 -33.15 14.08
CA VAL A 175 22.07 -32.74 13.22
C VAL A 175 22.45 -33.86 12.25
N PRO A 176 22.94 -33.54 11.03
CA PRO A 176 23.34 -34.56 10.08
C PRO A 176 24.41 -35.51 10.62
N VAL A 177 24.33 -36.77 10.19
CA VAL A 177 25.27 -37.84 10.57
C VAL A 177 26.71 -37.41 10.24
N GLY A 178 27.58 -37.47 11.25
CA GLY A 178 28.99 -37.05 11.13
C GLY A 178 29.33 -35.79 11.93
N ILE A 179 28.33 -35.07 12.45
CA ILE A 179 28.56 -34.01 13.44
C ILE A 179 28.71 -34.65 14.83
N PRO A 180 29.85 -34.46 15.52
CA PRO A 180 30.05 -35.02 16.86
C PRO A 180 29.32 -34.20 17.91
N ASP A 181 28.95 -34.87 19.00
CA ASP A 181 28.49 -34.19 20.22
C ASP A 181 29.57 -33.24 20.75
N ASN A 182 29.13 -32.05 21.13
CA ASN A 182 29.98 -30.99 21.64
C ASN A 182 29.13 -30.06 22.51
N GLU A 183 29.40 -30.08 23.82
CA GLU A 183 28.68 -29.29 24.82
C GLU A 183 28.81 -27.77 24.58
N GLU A 184 29.99 -27.29 24.18
CA GLU A 184 30.22 -25.86 23.87
C GLU A 184 29.43 -25.42 22.62
N ALA A 185 29.32 -26.29 21.62
CA ALA A 185 28.53 -26.06 20.42
C ALA A 185 27.02 -26.30 20.64
N GLY A 186 26.63 -26.83 21.81
CA GLY A 186 25.23 -27.18 22.12
C GLY A 186 24.73 -28.43 21.39
N VAL A 187 25.61 -29.33 20.98
CA VAL A 187 25.24 -30.62 20.36
C VAL A 187 25.29 -31.73 21.41
N ARG A 188 24.16 -32.40 21.64
CA ARG A 188 24.00 -33.49 22.60
C ARG A 188 23.11 -34.57 21.99
N ASP A 189 23.54 -35.83 22.07
CA ASP A 189 22.82 -37.00 21.55
C ASP A 189 22.43 -36.84 20.07
N GLY A 190 23.34 -36.29 19.25
CA GLY A 190 23.08 -36.04 17.83
C GLY A 190 22.05 -34.95 17.54
N CYS A 191 21.73 -34.10 18.51
CA CYS A 191 20.79 -32.99 18.36
C CYS A 191 21.45 -31.66 18.72
N LEU A 192 21.17 -30.61 17.94
CA LEU A 192 21.42 -29.23 18.31
C LEU A 192 20.35 -28.78 19.32
N VAL A 193 20.77 -28.50 20.55
CA VAL A 193 19.92 -27.98 21.61
C VAL A 193 19.81 -26.47 21.46
N ILE A 194 18.58 -25.98 21.33
CA ILE A 194 18.24 -24.57 21.20
C ILE A 194 17.49 -24.16 22.46
N ARG A 195 18.07 -23.25 23.23
CA ARG A 195 17.47 -22.75 24.47
C ARG A 195 16.63 -21.51 24.21
N GLN A 196 15.79 -21.17 25.17
CA GLN A 196 15.00 -19.93 25.12
C GLN A 196 15.86 -18.70 24.77
N LYS A 197 16.99 -18.50 25.43
CA LYS A 197 17.90 -17.36 25.15
C LYS A 197 18.44 -17.34 23.71
N ASP A 198 18.64 -18.52 23.12
CA ASP A 198 19.09 -18.61 21.73
C ASP A 198 17.96 -18.15 20.79
N LEU A 199 16.71 -18.53 21.08
CA LEU A 199 15.53 -18.08 20.33
C LEU A 199 15.24 -16.60 20.54
N GLU A 200 15.40 -16.06 21.75
CA GLU A 200 15.31 -14.62 22.02
C GLU A 200 16.34 -13.84 21.18
N GLU A 201 17.59 -14.29 21.10
CA GLU A 201 18.64 -13.67 20.25
C GLU A 201 18.28 -13.67 18.75
N ILE A 202 17.53 -14.69 18.32
CA ILE A 202 17.03 -14.81 16.94
C ILE A 202 15.81 -13.90 16.72
N PHE A 203 14.84 -13.90 17.63
CA PHE A 203 13.53 -13.27 17.46
C PHE A 203 13.52 -11.79 17.81
N ASP A 204 14.10 -11.41 18.95
CA ASP A 204 13.98 -10.05 19.50
C ASP A 204 14.39 -8.97 18.50
N PRO A 205 15.52 -9.06 17.76
CA PRO A 205 15.90 -8.01 16.83
C PRO A 205 14.94 -7.82 15.64
N VAL A 206 14.13 -8.83 15.31
CA VAL A 206 13.08 -8.72 14.29
C VAL A 206 11.80 -8.15 14.91
N ILE A 207 11.42 -8.64 16.10
CA ILE A 207 10.24 -8.17 16.82
C ILE A 207 10.38 -6.72 17.27
N ASP A 208 11.55 -6.29 17.71
CA ASP A 208 11.81 -4.91 18.13
C ASP A 208 11.55 -3.92 16.99
N LYS A 209 11.79 -4.33 15.73
CA LYS A 209 11.43 -3.53 14.55
C LYS A 209 9.92 -3.43 14.37
N ILE A 210 9.19 -4.52 14.59
CA ILE A 210 7.73 -4.54 14.55
C ILE A 210 7.16 -3.66 15.66
N VAL A 211 7.67 -3.80 16.88
CA VAL A 211 7.27 -2.99 18.04
C VAL A 211 7.49 -1.50 17.77
N MET A 212 8.64 -1.12 17.21
CA MET A 212 8.91 0.27 16.80
C MET A 212 7.88 0.78 15.78
N LEU A 213 7.54 0.00 14.75
CA LEU A 213 6.53 0.38 13.76
C LEU A 213 5.14 0.55 14.39
N ILE A 214 4.77 -0.31 15.36
CA ILE A 214 3.51 -0.18 16.11
C ILE A 214 3.56 1.10 16.98
N THR A 215 4.66 1.38 17.67
CA THR A 215 4.84 2.60 18.48
C THR A 215 4.68 3.85 17.62
N GLU A 216 5.27 3.88 16.43
CA GLU A 216 5.14 5.01 15.49
C GLU A 216 3.68 5.24 15.06
N GLN A 217 2.94 4.17 14.74
CA GLN A 217 1.52 4.27 14.40
C GLN A 217 0.67 4.76 15.56
N ILE A 218 0.88 4.24 16.77
CA ILE A 218 0.16 4.68 17.98
C ILE A 218 0.50 6.15 18.29
N GLY A 219 1.75 6.55 18.13
CA GLY A 219 2.17 7.95 18.27
C GLY A 219 1.46 8.87 17.29
N ALA A 220 1.39 8.48 16.01
CA ALA A 220 0.68 9.25 14.98
C ALA A 220 -0.83 9.40 15.28
N VAL A 221 -1.45 8.41 15.94
CA VAL A 221 -2.85 8.51 16.41
C VAL A 221 -2.99 9.52 17.54
N ALA A 222 -2.05 9.54 18.48
CA ALA A 222 -2.06 10.48 19.61
C ALA A 222 -1.88 11.94 19.17
N GLU A 223 -1.28 12.19 18.01
CA GLU A 223 -1.15 13.52 17.40
C GLU A 223 -2.43 13.99 16.68
N LEU A 224 -3.40 13.11 16.45
CA LEU A 224 -4.66 13.49 15.82
C LEU A 224 -5.51 14.40 16.74
N PRO A 225 -6.25 15.38 16.19
CA PRO A 225 -7.11 16.25 16.99
C PRO A 225 -8.15 15.47 17.82
N GLY A 226 -8.22 15.76 19.11
CA GLY A 226 -9.13 15.09 20.06
C GLY A 226 -8.42 14.09 20.97
N ASP A 227 -9.19 13.37 21.80
CA ASP A 227 -8.66 12.29 22.66
C ASP A 227 -8.72 10.97 21.88
N ASN A 228 -7.77 10.79 20.95
CA ASN A 228 -7.68 9.60 20.12
C ASN A 228 -6.73 8.59 20.77
N LYS A 229 -7.18 7.35 20.93
CA LYS A 229 -6.37 6.23 21.44
C LYS A 229 -6.65 4.97 20.66
N VAL A 230 -5.60 4.18 20.43
CA VAL A 230 -5.74 2.86 19.85
C VAL A 230 -6.31 1.93 20.92
N SER A 231 -7.48 1.36 20.64
CA SER A 231 -8.20 0.46 21.54
C SER A 231 -7.82 -1.01 21.33
N ALA A 232 -7.38 -1.36 20.11
CA ALA A 232 -6.98 -2.72 19.78
C ALA A 232 -5.86 -2.76 18.73
N ILE A 233 -5.02 -3.79 18.82
CA ILE A 233 -4.02 -4.18 17.82
C ILE A 233 -4.42 -5.54 17.28
N LEU A 234 -4.78 -5.60 16.01
CA LEU A 234 -5.04 -6.83 15.27
C LEU A 234 -3.72 -7.38 14.70
N LEU A 235 -3.26 -8.53 15.20
CA LEU A 235 -2.13 -9.28 14.64
C LEU A 235 -2.62 -10.26 13.57
N ALA A 236 -2.22 -10.03 12.33
CA ALA A 236 -2.56 -10.88 11.19
C ALA A 236 -1.30 -11.42 10.49
N GLY A 237 -1.49 -12.37 9.58
CA GLY A 237 -0.41 -12.94 8.78
C GLY A 237 0.24 -14.17 9.42
N GLY A 238 1.11 -14.81 8.65
CA GLY A 238 1.81 -16.03 9.08
C GLY A 238 2.72 -15.78 10.28
N PHE A 239 3.47 -14.68 10.30
CA PHE A 239 4.27 -14.30 11.47
C PHE A 239 3.42 -13.71 12.58
N GLY A 240 2.32 -13.01 12.25
CA GLY A 240 1.35 -12.53 13.25
C GLY A 240 0.65 -13.64 14.02
N SER A 241 0.76 -14.90 13.58
CA SER A 241 0.31 -16.10 14.31
C SER A 241 1.30 -16.53 15.41
N SER A 242 2.47 -15.88 15.55
CA SER A 242 3.46 -16.20 16.57
C SER A 242 2.99 -15.75 17.96
N GLU A 243 2.91 -16.71 18.88
CA GLU A 243 2.57 -16.42 20.28
C GLU A 243 3.67 -15.59 20.97
N TYR A 244 4.94 -15.80 20.63
CA TYR A 244 6.03 -14.98 21.16
C TYR A 244 5.89 -13.50 20.74
N LEU A 245 5.57 -13.23 19.47
CA LEU A 245 5.29 -11.88 18.98
C LEU A 245 4.10 -11.25 19.71
N ARG A 246 2.99 -11.99 19.85
CA ARG A 246 1.81 -11.54 20.58
C ARG A 246 2.15 -11.14 22.02
N ARG A 247 2.87 -11.99 22.76
CA ARG A 247 3.27 -11.71 24.15
C ARG A 247 4.18 -10.50 24.27
N LYS A 248 5.15 -10.33 23.35
CA LYS A 248 6.03 -9.15 23.35
C LYS A 248 5.21 -7.86 23.19
N ILE A 249 4.19 -7.88 22.32
CA ILE A 249 3.28 -6.74 22.13
C ILE A 249 2.41 -6.52 23.39
N GLU A 250 1.79 -7.57 23.94
CA GLU A 250 0.95 -7.49 25.15
C GLU A 250 1.72 -7.02 26.39
N SER A 251 3.00 -7.38 26.49
CA SER A 251 3.86 -7.02 27.62
C SER A 251 4.38 -5.58 27.57
N ASN A 252 4.12 -4.84 26.48
CA ASN A 252 4.60 -3.48 26.33
C ASN A 252 3.82 -2.53 27.27
N PRO A 253 4.47 -1.91 28.28
CA PRO A 253 3.78 -1.07 29.25
C PRO A 253 3.22 0.22 28.64
N GLU A 254 3.73 0.67 27.50
CA GLU A 254 3.23 1.88 26.82
C GLU A 254 1.84 1.67 26.20
N TRP A 255 1.40 0.42 26.04
CA TRP A 255 0.15 0.06 25.38
C TRP A 255 -0.88 -0.51 26.36
N GLU A 256 -0.74 -0.20 27.65
CA GLU A 256 -1.70 -0.59 28.69
C GLU A 256 -3.11 -0.10 28.31
N GLY A 257 -4.08 -1.03 28.29
CA GLY A 257 -5.46 -0.77 27.86
C GLY A 257 -5.72 -0.93 26.35
N THR A 258 -4.74 -1.39 25.57
CA THR A 258 -4.91 -1.79 24.16
C THR A 258 -5.04 -3.30 24.06
N ASP A 259 -6.16 -3.80 23.53
CA ASP A 259 -6.39 -5.23 23.36
C ASP A 259 -5.57 -5.79 22.18
N VAL A 260 -4.84 -6.88 22.38
CA VAL A 260 -4.14 -7.58 21.28
C VAL A 260 -4.99 -8.72 20.77
N ILE A 261 -5.50 -8.58 19.55
CA ILE A 261 -6.39 -9.53 18.90
C ILE A 261 -5.58 -10.35 17.91
N GLN A 262 -5.53 -11.67 18.11
CA GLN A 262 -4.91 -12.62 17.18
C GLN A 262 -5.98 -13.64 16.74
N PRO A 263 -6.45 -13.59 15.48
CA PRO A 263 -7.48 -14.50 15.02
C PRO A 263 -6.93 -15.93 14.87
N VAL A 264 -7.76 -16.92 15.21
CA VAL A 264 -7.39 -18.36 15.20
C VAL A 264 -6.77 -18.81 13.86
N ASN A 265 -7.21 -18.22 12.76
CA ASN A 265 -6.69 -18.50 11.42
C ASN A 265 -5.88 -17.32 10.84
N ALA A 266 -5.09 -16.63 11.66
CA ALA A 266 -4.31 -15.45 11.26
C ALA A 266 -3.50 -15.66 9.97
N TRP A 267 -2.90 -16.84 9.78
CA TRP A 267 -2.17 -17.19 8.55
C TRP A 267 -3.02 -17.16 7.25
N SER A 268 -4.35 -17.34 7.34
CA SER A 268 -5.28 -17.32 6.20
C SER A 268 -6.31 -16.19 6.29
N ALA A 269 -6.20 -15.31 7.29
CA ALA A 269 -7.15 -14.23 7.56
C ALA A 269 -7.30 -13.28 6.37
N VAL A 270 -6.19 -12.96 5.72
CA VAL A 270 -6.14 -12.08 4.53
C VAL A 270 -6.99 -12.64 3.39
N VAL A 271 -6.76 -13.89 2.96
CA VAL A 271 -7.50 -14.48 1.84
C VAL A 271 -8.98 -14.70 2.18
N ARG A 272 -9.29 -15.09 3.42
CA ARG A 272 -10.68 -15.23 3.90
C ARG A 272 -11.39 -13.88 3.95
N GLY A 273 -10.68 -12.84 4.37
CA GLY A 273 -11.16 -11.47 4.40
C GLY A 273 -11.44 -10.91 3.03
N ALA A 274 -10.57 -11.18 2.05
CA ALA A 274 -10.77 -10.79 0.66
C ALA A 274 -12.04 -11.40 0.08
N LEU A 275 -12.31 -12.68 0.36
CA LEU A 275 -13.55 -13.35 -0.03
C LEU A 275 -14.77 -12.69 0.64
N LEU A 276 -14.70 -12.41 1.94
CA LEU A 276 -15.80 -11.75 2.66
C LEU A 276 -16.08 -10.35 2.10
N ARG A 277 -15.04 -9.56 1.79
CA ARG A 277 -15.17 -8.27 1.11
C ARG A 277 -15.83 -8.42 -0.26
N GLY A 278 -15.49 -9.46 -1.03
CA GLY A 278 -16.17 -9.75 -2.31
C GLY A 278 -17.67 -9.96 -2.15
N LEU A 279 -18.07 -10.67 -1.10
CA LEU A 279 -19.48 -10.96 -0.82
C LEU A 279 -20.24 -9.78 -0.21
N GLN A 280 -19.56 -8.87 0.48
CA GLN A 280 -20.18 -7.79 1.28
C GLN A 280 -20.02 -6.39 0.69
N GLY A 281 -19.08 -6.19 -0.25
CA GLY A 281 -18.68 -4.89 -0.76
C GLY A 281 -17.56 -4.22 0.05
N ASP A 282 -17.15 -3.01 -0.34
CA ASP A 282 -16.07 -2.27 0.29
C ASP A 282 -16.40 -1.84 1.73
N ILE A 283 -15.46 -2.11 2.65
CA ILE A 283 -15.56 -1.67 4.04
C ILE A 283 -14.86 -0.33 4.30
N VAL A 284 -13.84 0.02 3.51
CA VAL A 284 -13.14 1.31 3.65
C VAL A 284 -13.92 2.37 2.89
N SER A 285 -14.51 3.32 3.62
CA SER A 285 -15.22 4.44 2.98
C SER A 285 -14.27 5.48 2.43
N THR A 286 -13.12 5.66 3.10
CA THR A 286 -12.19 6.77 2.85
C THR A 286 -10.75 6.31 3.07
N ARG A 287 -9.89 6.55 2.08
CA ARG A 287 -8.44 6.26 2.09
C ARG A 287 -7.64 7.57 2.15
N LYS A 288 -6.43 7.54 2.71
CA LYS A 288 -5.53 8.70 2.69
C LYS A 288 -4.56 8.64 1.51
N ILE A 289 -4.46 9.75 0.79
CA ILE A 289 -3.59 9.90 -0.38
C ILE A 289 -2.13 9.99 0.05
N ARG A 290 -1.25 9.28 -0.67
CA ARG A 290 0.18 9.14 -0.33
C ARG A 290 1.10 10.13 -1.01
N ASN A 291 0.73 10.59 -2.20
CA ASN A 291 1.52 11.52 -3.01
C ASN A 291 0.68 12.74 -3.39
N PHE A 292 1.34 13.78 -3.91
CA PHE A 292 0.65 14.89 -4.55
C PHE A 292 0.39 14.56 -6.00
N TYR A 293 -0.82 14.87 -6.49
CA TYR A 293 -1.20 14.72 -7.90
C TYR A 293 -1.76 16.03 -8.41
N GLY A 294 -1.24 16.47 -9.55
CA GLY A 294 -1.53 17.79 -10.09
C GLY A 294 -1.29 17.90 -11.58
N ILE A 295 -1.59 19.07 -12.12
CA ILE A 295 -1.46 19.38 -13.55
C ILE A 295 -0.63 20.65 -13.69
N GLU A 296 0.27 20.66 -14.66
CA GLU A 296 0.96 21.87 -15.09
C GLU A 296 -0.02 22.78 -15.82
N TYR A 297 -0.07 24.06 -15.46
CA TYR A 297 -0.91 25.03 -16.13
C TYR A 297 -0.24 26.40 -16.25
N ARG A 298 -0.87 27.25 -17.06
CA ARG A 298 -0.55 28.68 -17.12
C ARG A 298 -1.60 29.49 -16.36
N GLN A 299 -1.14 30.32 -15.45
CA GLN A 299 -1.98 31.24 -14.68
C GLN A 299 -1.91 32.65 -15.30
N ASN A 300 -2.99 33.43 -15.24
CA ASN A 300 -2.91 34.84 -15.63
C ASN A 300 -1.84 35.56 -14.78
N TRP A 301 -1.04 36.42 -15.40
CA TRP A 301 -0.06 37.21 -14.67
C TRP A 301 -0.77 38.25 -13.82
N ASP A 302 -0.67 38.08 -12.51
CA ASP A 302 -1.16 39.00 -11.49
C ASP A 302 0.04 39.69 -10.82
N PRO A 303 0.26 41.01 -11.03
CA PRO A 303 1.37 41.72 -10.39
C PRO A 303 1.38 41.65 -8.86
N GLU A 304 0.22 41.53 -8.21
CA GLU A 304 0.15 41.47 -6.74
C GLU A 304 0.69 40.14 -6.18
N VAL A 305 0.63 39.08 -6.98
CA VAL A 305 1.13 37.75 -6.62
C VAL A 305 2.52 37.50 -7.19
N HIS A 306 2.76 37.88 -8.46
CA HIS A 306 3.95 37.45 -9.21
C HIS A 306 5.09 38.48 -9.21
N GLU A 307 4.88 39.70 -8.70
CA GLU A 307 5.92 40.73 -8.63
C GLU A 307 6.29 41.10 -7.18
N VAL A 308 5.72 40.42 -6.19
CA VAL A 308 5.91 40.70 -4.76
C VAL A 308 6.30 39.42 -3.98
N GLY A 309 7.13 39.58 -2.95
CA GLY A 309 7.49 38.51 -2.01
C GLY A 309 8.51 37.50 -2.54
N ASP A 310 8.74 36.44 -1.78
CA ASP A 310 9.73 35.41 -2.09
C ASP A 310 9.42 34.65 -3.40
N PHE A 311 8.15 34.62 -3.78
CA PHE A 311 7.65 34.00 -5.01
C PHE A 311 8.03 34.76 -6.30
N ALA A 312 8.26 36.07 -6.22
CA ALA A 312 8.42 36.94 -7.39
C ALA A 312 9.63 36.57 -8.27
N ASN A 313 10.76 36.23 -7.64
CA ASN A 313 11.98 35.92 -8.37
C ASN A 313 11.84 34.65 -9.23
N GLU A 314 11.13 33.64 -8.72
CA GLU A 314 10.87 32.42 -9.47
C GLU A 314 9.80 32.65 -10.53
N ALA A 315 8.68 33.30 -10.18
CA ALA A 315 7.61 33.62 -11.11
C ALA A 315 8.08 34.42 -12.34
N ALA A 316 9.02 35.35 -12.15
CA ALA A 316 9.60 36.15 -13.24
C ALA A 316 10.31 35.29 -14.31
N LYS A 317 10.90 34.15 -13.93
CA LYS A 317 11.54 33.21 -14.88
C LYS A 317 10.52 32.54 -15.81
N HIS A 318 9.27 32.45 -15.35
CA HIS A 318 8.16 31.77 -16.04
C HIS A 318 7.17 32.74 -16.68
N LYS A 319 7.49 34.04 -16.76
CA LYS A 319 6.62 35.06 -17.38
C LYS A 319 6.55 34.85 -18.90
N LEU A 320 5.33 34.58 -19.39
CA LEU A 320 5.06 34.27 -20.80
C LEU A 320 4.05 35.26 -21.37
N TRP A 321 4.37 35.89 -22.51
CA TRP A 321 3.39 36.68 -23.26
C TRP A 321 2.57 35.78 -24.18
N SER A 322 1.24 35.95 -24.20
CA SER A 322 0.37 35.30 -25.19
C SER A 322 0.04 36.26 -26.32
N ASP A 323 0.52 35.99 -27.53
CA ASP A 323 0.15 36.77 -28.72
C ASP A 323 -1.34 36.66 -29.05
N LEU A 324 -1.96 35.53 -28.74
CA LEU A 324 -3.38 35.31 -29.01
C LEU A 324 -4.28 36.10 -28.07
N GLU A 325 -3.96 36.04 -26.77
CA GLU A 325 -4.79 36.64 -25.72
C GLU A 325 -4.30 38.03 -25.29
N GLN A 326 -3.17 38.48 -25.83
CA GLN A 326 -2.57 39.81 -25.63
C GLN A 326 -2.41 40.19 -24.14
N ARG A 327 -1.91 39.22 -23.35
CA ARG A 327 -1.63 39.40 -21.92
C ARG A 327 -0.50 38.48 -21.46
N PHE A 328 0.08 38.82 -20.31
CA PHE A 328 1.07 37.98 -19.65
C PHE A 328 0.40 36.85 -18.85
N PHE A 329 1.08 35.70 -18.83
CA PHE A 329 0.80 34.53 -18.01
C PHE A 329 2.05 34.16 -17.22
N CYS A 330 1.86 33.42 -16.13
CA CYS A 330 2.91 32.67 -15.46
C CYS A 330 2.77 31.19 -15.90
N ALA A 331 3.76 30.69 -16.64
CA ALA A 331 3.79 29.31 -17.14
C ALA A 331 4.37 28.32 -16.11
N GLN A 332 4.32 27.02 -16.41
CA GLN A 332 4.90 25.95 -15.58
C GLN A 332 4.45 25.95 -14.11
N ARG A 333 3.29 26.55 -13.83
CA ARG A 333 2.71 26.52 -12.48
C ARG A 333 2.14 25.14 -12.23
N MET A 334 2.41 24.61 -11.04
CA MET A 334 1.74 23.39 -10.59
C MET A 334 0.43 23.74 -9.89
N ASN A 335 -0.63 23.04 -10.27
CA ASN A 335 -1.85 23.01 -9.48
C ASN A 335 -2.01 21.62 -8.85
N TRP A 336 -1.65 21.52 -7.58
CA TRP A 336 -1.78 20.29 -6.79
C TRP A 336 -3.21 20.14 -6.27
N TYR A 337 -4.03 19.52 -7.10
CA TYR A 337 -5.43 19.30 -6.81
C TYR A 337 -5.70 18.23 -5.75
N VAL A 338 -4.80 17.25 -5.66
CA VAL A 338 -4.83 16.23 -4.63
C VAL A 338 -3.49 16.24 -3.92
N LYS A 339 -3.55 16.36 -2.60
CA LYS A 339 -2.39 16.51 -1.73
C LYS A 339 -2.19 15.26 -0.90
N ARG A 340 -0.94 15.04 -0.48
CA ARG A 340 -0.63 13.99 0.50
C ARG A 340 -1.43 14.21 1.78
N GLY A 341 -2.04 13.14 2.28
CA GLY A 341 -2.92 13.15 3.45
C GLY A 341 -4.38 13.45 3.15
N ASP A 342 -4.74 13.87 1.93
CA ASP A 342 -6.14 14.09 1.54
C ASP A 342 -6.94 12.79 1.67
N GLU A 343 -8.22 12.94 1.98
CA GLU A 343 -9.17 11.85 2.15
C GLU A 343 -10.00 11.61 0.88
N PHE A 344 -10.02 10.36 0.42
CA PHE A 344 -10.68 9.94 -0.81
C PHE A 344 -11.53 8.69 -0.64
N SER A 345 -12.80 8.77 -1.02
CA SER A 345 -13.67 7.61 -1.20
C SER A 345 -13.60 7.08 -2.62
N SER A 346 -13.88 5.80 -2.82
CA SER A 346 -13.92 5.17 -4.15
C SER A 346 -14.90 5.86 -5.10
N SER A 347 -15.94 6.52 -4.58
CA SER A 347 -16.92 7.28 -5.37
C SER A 347 -16.51 8.72 -5.71
N LYS A 348 -15.42 9.25 -5.13
CA LYS A 348 -15.05 10.66 -5.27
C LYS A 348 -14.30 10.89 -6.58
N VAL A 349 -14.91 11.66 -7.46
CA VAL A 349 -14.25 12.19 -8.67
C VAL A 349 -13.85 13.63 -8.43
N VAL A 350 -12.58 13.94 -8.65
CA VAL A 350 -12.08 15.33 -8.63
C VAL A 350 -12.17 15.87 -10.04
N ASN A 351 -12.78 17.05 -10.20
CA ASN A 351 -12.98 17.69 -11.49
C ASN A 351 -12.19 19.01 -11.55
N PHE A 352 -11.45 19.19 -12.65
CA PHE A 352 -10.57 20.32 -12.88
C PHE A 352 -10.95 21.02 -14.19
N PRO A 353 -11.51 22.24 -14.15
CA PRO A 353 -11.89 22.96 -15.36
C PRO A 353 -10.65 23.59 -16.02
N PHE A 354 -10.49 23.35 -17.31
CA PHE A 354 -9.43 23.93 -18.13
C PHE A 354 -9.99 24.56 -19.41
N TYR A 355 -9.18 25.43 -20.00
CA TYR A 355 -9.44 25.91 -21.34
C TYR A 355 -8.16 26.03 -22.16
N ARG A 356 -8.30 25.86 -23.48
CA ARG A 356 -7.28 26.18 -24.47
C ARG A 356 -7.80 27.25 -25.42
N ALA A 357 -6.93 28.21 -25.77
CA ALA A 357 -7.21 29.21 -26.78
C ALA A 357 -6.56 28.75 -28.09
N ILE A 358 -7.36 28.58 -29.15
CA ILE A 358 -6.90 28.03 -30.43
C ILE A 358 -7.33 28.89 -31.62
N THR A 359 -6.56 28.83 -32.71
CA THR A 359 -6.86 29.51 -33.97
C THR A 359 -7.16 28.55 -35.11
N ASN A 360 -6.78 27.28 -34.98
CA ASN A 360 -6.98 26.28 -36.03
C ASN A 360 -7.29 24.88 -35.47
N ILE A 361 -7.84 24.02 -36.33
CA ILE A 361 -8.32 22.68 -35.98
C ILE A 361 -7.21 21.73 -35.52
N ALA A 362 -5.95 21.93 -35.96
CA ALA A 362 -4.86 21.04 -35.58
C ALA A 362 -4.53 21.17 -34.07
N GLN A 363 -4.83 22.32 -33.47
CA GLN A 363 -4.65 22.57 -32.03
C GLN A 363 -5.74 21.92 -31.15
N LEU A 364 -6.74 21.26 -31.76
CA LEU A 364 -7.69 20.40 -31.04
C LEU A 364 -7.07 19.03 -30.69
N ARG A 365 -5.85 18.75 -31.15
CA ARG A 365 -5.04 17.61 -30.71
C ARG A 365 -3.94 18.10 -29.77
N PHE A 366 -3.89 17.55 -28.57
CA PHE A 366 -2.90 17.92 -27.56
C PHE A 366 -2.73 16.80 -26.53
N THR A 367 -1.71 16.92 -25.70
CA THR A 367 -1.46 16.00 -24.58
C THR A 367 -1.71 16.71 -23.26
N GLU A 368 -2.34 16.02 -22.33
CA GLU A 368 -2.45 16.42 -20.92
C GLU A 368 -1.66 15.45 -20.06
N GLU A 369 -0.83 15.98 -19.17
CA GLU A 369 0.07 15.20 -18.32
C GLU A 369 -0.36 15.33 -16.86
N LEU A 370 -0.66 14.19 -16.24
CA LEU A 370 -0.82 14.07 -14.80
C LEU A 370 0.56 14.02 -14.17
N ILE A 371 0.86 14.95 -13.29
CA ILE A 371 2.14 15.07 -12.59
C ILE A 371 1.99 14.57 -11.16
N THR A 372 3.00 13.85 -10.68
CA THR A 372 3.10 13.40 -9.29
C THR A 372 4.35 13.95 -8.60
N TYR A 373 4.23 14.21 -7.30
CA TYR A 373 5.35 14.52 -6.41
C TYR A 373 5.31 13.61 -5.18
N THR A 374 6.41 12.91 -4.91
CA THR A 374 6.48 11.79 -3.96
C THR A 374 7.32 12.06 -2.72
N ASP A 375 7.98 13.22 -2.63
CA ASP A 375 8.76 13.58 -1.46
C ASP A 375 7.84 13.90 -0.25
N SER A 376 8.45 13.92 0.93
CA SER A 376 7.81 14.22 2.21
C SER A 376 7.65 15.71 2.52
N GLY A 377 8.31 16.59 1.75
CA GLY A 377 8.23 18.04 1.91
C GLY A 377 7.00 18.67 1.25
N ASP A 378 6.95 20.00 1.31
CA ASP A 378 5.97 20.80 0.58
C ASP A 378 6.17 20.64 -0.92
N ALA A 379 5.10 20.29 -1.64
CA ALA A 379 5.15 20.15 -3.09
C ALA A 379 5.48 21.50 -3.77
N PRO A 380 6.32 21.50 -4.81
CA PRO A 380 6.82 22.73 -5.40
C PRO A 380 5.71 23.50 -6.13
N ASP A 381 5.83 24.81 -6.11
CA ASP A 381 4.91 25.74 -6.78
C ASP A 381 5.04 25.69 -8.32
N PHE A 382 6.21 25.30 -8.81
CA PHE A 382 6.52 25.19 -10.24
C PHE A 382 6.94 23.78 -10.58
N LEU A 383 6.73 23.37 -11.83
CA LEU A 383 7.21 22.10 -12.32
C LEU A 383 8.75 22.11 -12.28
N ASP A 384 9.35 21.16 -11.58
CA ASP A 384 10.79 21.04 -11.44
C ASP A 384 11.28 19.59 -11.62
N SER A 385 12.59 19.36 -11.42
CA SER A 385 13.18 18.03 -11.59
C SER A 385 12.82 17.01 -10.50
N GLN A 386 12.09 17.41 -9.44
CA GLN A 386 11.59 16.50 -8.42
C GLN A 386 10.19 15.96 -8.77
N CYS A 387 9.51 16.60 -9.72
CA CYS A 387 8.22 16.16 -10.24
C CYS A 387 8.40 15.04 -11.28
N SER A 388 7.42 14.15 -11.41
CA SER A 388 7.41 13.09 -12.43
C SER A 388 6.08 13.06 -13.17
N VAL A 389 6.12 12.82 -14.49
CA VAL A 389 4.91 12.56 -15.28
C VAL A 389 4.41 11.17 -14.92
N LEU A 390 3.21 11.10 -14.36
CA LEU A 390 2.56 9.85 -13.97
C LEU A 390 1.74 9.24 -15.11
N ALA A 391 1.07 10.08 -15.90
CA ALA A 391 0.27 9.63 -17.03
C ALA A 391 0.15 10.75 -18.07
N GLY A 392 0.10 10.39 -19.35
CA GLY A 392 -0.15 11.33 -20.45
C GLY A 392 -1.34 10.87 -21.27
N ILE A 393 -2.36 11.73 -21.43
CA ILE A 393 -3.52 11.47 -22.29
C ILE A 393 -3.36 12.25 -23.58
N GLU A 394 -3.36 11.56 -24.71
CA GLU A 394 -3.58 12.22 -26.00
C GLU A 394 -5.07 12.51 -26.17
N VAL A 395 -5.37 13.79 -26.37
CA VAL A 395 -6.73 14.32 -26.50
C VAL A 395 -6.93 14.72 -27.96
N ASP A 396 -7.96 14.15 -28.61
CA ASP A 396 -8.39 14.56 -29.94
C ASP A 396 -9.84 15.07 -29.90
N LEU A 397 -10.00 16.40 -29.97
CA LEU A 397 -11.30 17.07 -30.01
C LEU A 397 -11.76 17.42 -31.43
N THR A 398 -11.11 16.91 -32.48
CA THR A 398 -11.44 17.24 -33.88
C THR A 398 -12.80 16.70 -34.33
N SER A 399 -13.40 15.77 -33.57
CA SER A 399 -14.76 15.29 -33.79
C SER A 399 -15.83 16.34 -33.47
N PHE A 400 -15.51 17.36 -32.66
CA PHE A 400 -16.41 18.46 -32.36
C PHE A 400 -16.29 19.58 -33.42
N PRO A 401 -17.41 20.00 -34.05
CA PRO A 401 -17.37 21.07 -35.04
C PRO A 401 -16.90 22.41 -34.45
N LEU A 402 -16.16 23.21 -35.22
CA LEU A 402 -15.52 24.45 -34.74
C LEU A 402 -16.51 25.50 -34.23
N ASP A 403 -17.68 25.60 -34.85
CA ASP A 403 -18.76 26.52 -34.48
C ASP A 403 -19.41 26.19 -33.14
N THR A 404 -19.12 25.01 -32.58
CA THR A 404 -19.58 24.61 -31.26
C THR A 404 -18.72 25.18 -30.12
N TRP A 405 -17.59 25.81 -30.42
CA TRP A 405 -16.71 26.44 -29.44
C TRP A 405 -17.03 27.93 -29.28
N GLU A 406 -16.81 28.45 -28.08
CA GLU A 406 -16.97 29.87 -27.81
C GLU A 406 -15.95 30.67 -28.63
N THR A 407 -16.42 31.55 -29.51
CA THR A 407 -15.54 32.45 -30.28
C THR A 407 -15.30 33.72 -29.49
N ILE A 408 -14.05 33.99 -29.15
CA ILE A 408 -13.62 35.21 -28.48
C ILE A 408 -13.06 36.19 -29.50
N GLN A 409 -13.55 37.42 -29.47
CA GLN A 409 -13.00 38.53 -30.24
C GLN A 409 -11.88 39.17 -29.42
N GLY A 410 -10.63 38.76 -29.71
CA GLY A 410 -9.44 39.29 -29.05
C GLY A 410 -8.83 40.49 -29.81
N PRO A 411 -7.90 41.23 -29.17
CA PRO A 411 -7.24 42.37 -29.81
C PRO A 411 -6.38 41.98 -31.02
N ALA A 412 -5.89 40.73 -31.07
CA ALA A 412 -5.10 40.18 -32.17
C ALA A 412 -5.94 39.45 -33.24
N GLY A 413 -7.27 39.43 -33.09
CA GLY A 413 -8.20 38.68 -33.96
C GLY A 413 -9.10 37.73 -33.19
N SER A 414 -9.99 37.06 -33.91
CA SER A 414 -10.90 36.07 -33.33
C SER A 414 -10.19 34.74 -33.06
N TYR A 415 -10.46 34.12 -31.92
CA TYR A 415 -9.98 32.79 -31.57
C TYR A 415 -11.07 31.98 -30.89
N TYR A 416 -10.89 30.67 -30.81
CA TYR A 416 -11.83 29.78 -30.12
C TYR A 416 -11.32 29.45 -28.72
N LYS A 417 -12.22 29.50 -27.74
CA LYS A 417 -11.99 29.02 -26.38
C LYS A 417 -12.59 27.62 -26.24
N VAL A 418 -11.70 26.64 -26.15
CA VAL A 418 -12.03 25.22 -25.99
C VAL A 418 -12.01 24.89 -24.52
N SER A 419 -13.18 24.68 -23.91
CA SER A 419 -13.29 24.33 -22.49
C SER A 419 -13.47 22.82 -22.33
N TYR A 420 -12.77 22.24 -21.36
CA TYR A 420 -12.81 20.83 -21.02
C TYR A 420 -12.55 20.68 -19.52
N ALA A 421 -12.82 19.50 -18.98
CA ALA A 421 -12.47 19.15 -17.62
C ALA A 421 -11.53 17.95 -17.60
N LEU A 422 -10.62 17.96 -16.65
CA LEU A 422 -9.87 16.78 -16.27
C LEU A 422 -10.52 16.16 -15.04
N GLU A 423 -10.75 14.86 -15.07
CA GLU A 423 -11.35 14.11 -13.98
C GLU A 423 -10.38 13.07 -13.45
N MET A 424 -10.26 12.97 -12.13
CA MET A 424 -9.40 12.00 -11.47
C MET A 424 -10.18 11.23 -10.41
N SER A 425 -9.97 9.92 -10.35
CA SER A 425 -10.57 9.03 -9.36
C SER A 425 -9.54 8.03 -8.83
N PHE A 426 -9.74 7.62 -7.57
CA PHE A 426 -8.83 6.76 -6.82
C PHE A 426 -9.57 5.49 -6.41
N GLU A 427 -9.49 4.47 -7.25
CA GLU A 427 -10.00 3.12 -6.95
C GLU A 427 -8.80 2.17 -6.72
N ALA A 428 -8.77 1.00 -7.38
CA ALA A 428 -7.61 0.10 -7.36
C ALA A 428 -6.37 0.72 -8.04
N ALA A 429 -6.58 1.65 -8.97
CA ALA A 429 -5.57 2.44 -9.65
C ALA A 429 -6.09 3.87 -9.85
N ILE A 430 -5.19 4.81 -10.16
CA ILE A 430 -5.55 6.19 -10.47
C ILE A 430 -6.07 6.23 -11.91
N SER A 431 -7.35 6.57 -12.07
CA SER A 431 -7.94 6.84 -13.38
C SER A 431 -7.94 8.35 -13.62
N PHE A 432 -7.47 8.73 -14.81
CA PHE A 432 -7.37 10.11 -15.27
C PHE A 432 -8.12 10.23 -16.61
N LYS A 433 -9.06 11.17 -16.68
CA LYS A 433 -10.01 11.32 -17.80
C LYS A 433 -10.04 12.76 -18.28
N VAL A 434 -10.27 12.93 -19.57
CA VAL A 434 -10.61 14.21 -20.17
C VAL A 434 -12.08 14.17 -20.58
N VAL A 435 -12.87 15.06 -19.99
CA VAL A 435 -14.30 15.21 -20.27
C VAL A 435 -14.53 16.51 -21.00
N CYS A 436 -15.17 16.43 -22.16
CA CYS A 436 -15.56 17.60 -22.92
C CYS A 436 -17.04 17.49 -23.32
N LYS A 437 -17.82 18.53 -23.01
CA LYS A 437 -19.28 18.60 -23.30
C LYS A 437 -20.07 17.38 -22.80
N GLY A 438 -19.68 16.84 -21.65
CA GLY A 438 -20.31 15.66 -21.03
C GLY A 438 -19.89 14.31 -21.62
N ALA A 439 -18.96 14.27 -22.57
CA ALA A 439 -18.40 13.04 -23.11
C ALA A 439 -16.95 12.83 -22.65
N VAL A 440 -16.58 11.60 -22.31
CA VAL A 440 -15.19 11.21 -22.09
C VAL A 440 -14.51 11.13 -23.45
N VAL A 441 -13.51 11.98 -23.69
CA VAL A 441 -12.78 12.09 -24.97
C VAL A 441 -11.37 11.48 -24.91
N GLY A 442 -10.91 11.19 -23.70
CA GLY A 442 -9.66 10.50 -23.43
C GLY A 442 -9.69 9.95 -22.01
N GLU A 443 -9.13 8.76 -21.82
CA GLU A 443 -9.04 8.09 -20.53
C GLU A 443 -7.74 7.30 -20.48
N ILE A 444 -7.05 7.37 -19.35
CA ILE A 444 -5.89 6.55 -19.07
C ILE A 444 -5.94 6.12 -17.60
N VAL A 445 -5.52 4.89 -17.35
CA VAL A 445 -5.16 4.43 -16.01
C VAL A 445 -3.67 4.68 -15.86
N ALA A 446 -3.26 5.31 -14.77
CA ALA A 446 -1.88 5.73 -14.56
C ALA A 446 -0.88 4.58 -14.82
N ASP A 447 0.09 4.86 -15.71
CA ASP A 447 1.13 3.93 -16.12
C ASP A 447 2.45 4.35 -15.49
N TYR A 448 2.80 3.66 -14.42
CA TYR A 448 3.97 3.94 -13.61
C TYR A 448 5.29 3.41 -14.22
N ASP A 449 5.25 2.77 -15.41
CA ASP A 449 6.43 2.30 -16.15
C ASP A 449 7.06 3.38 -17.04
N LYS A 450 6.34 4.48 -17.33
CA LYS A 450 6.89 5.60 -18.12
C LYS A 450 7.83 6.45 -17.25
N LYS A 451 9.12 6.13 -17.30
CA LYS A 451 10.21 7.01 -16.84
C LYS A 451 10.95 7.64 -18.01
#